data_AF-A0A7X0U1H0-F1
#
_entry.id   AF-A0A7X0U1H0-F1
#
_cell.length_a   1.000
_cell.length_b   1.000
_cell.length_c   1.000
_cell.angle_alpha   90.00
_cell.angle_beta   90.00
_cell.angle_gamma   90.00
#
_symmetry.space_group_name_H-M   'P 1'
#
loop_
_entity.id
_entity.type
_entity.pdbx_description
1 polymer ?
#
loop_
_entity_poly.entity_id
_entity_poly.type
_entity_poly.pdbx_seq_one_letter_code
_entity_poly.pdbx_strand_id
1 'polypeptide(L)'
;MTITLLIAGCATQGAASKPAPTTAPPSTGPSPSAATAPPAPAATSAFCLDLTTFQIGVLVWRNDVLEEVKQGSPDLKGLQQRAVMIEYIGEKMQESAPADIAKQLRAVRKAIAASAKALKPGRNVRDVIEPLYNKRITPAFDAVDAYQGCPRNS
;
A
#
# COMPACT_ATOMS: atom_id res chain seq x y z
N MET A 1 14.67 0.46 -40.87
CA MET A 1 13.21 0.70 -40.74
C MET A 1 13.06 1.85 -39.76
N THR A 2 12.49 2.96 -40.19
CA THR A 2 12.64 4.26 -39.51
C THR A 2 11.27 4.77 -39.08
N ILE A 3 11.11 5.13 -37.81
CA ILE A 3 9.85 5.71 -37.31
C ILE A 3 10.15 7.10 -36.77
N THR A 4 9.82 8.11 -37.58
CA THR A 4 9.85 9.51 -37.20
C THR A 4 8.58 9.84 -36.42
N LEU A 5 8.71 10.28 -35.16
CA LEU A 5 7.62 10.97 -34.47
C LEU A 5 7.79 12.49 -34.61
N LEU A 6 6.94 13.08 -35.44
CA LEU A 6 6.71 14.53 -35.53
C LEU A 6 5.25 14.79 -35.16
N ILE A 7 4.99 15.25 -33.94
CA ILE A 7 3.77 16.00 -33.62
C ILE A 7 4.17 17.19 -32.73
N ALA A 8 3.84 18.40 -33.18
CA ALA A 8 4.29 19.63 -32.59
C ALA A 8 3.51 20.01 -31.33
N GLY A 9 4.21 20.48 -30.30
CA GLY A 9 3.61 21.17 -29.16
C GLY A 9 3.23 22.61 -29.54
N CYS A 10 2.02 22.81 -30.05
CA CYS A 10 1.45 24.15 -30.25
C CYS A 10 0.88 24.69 -28.92
N ALA A 11 1.74 25.35 -28.14
CA ALA A 11 1.32 26.15 -26.99
C ALA A 11 1.49 27.65 -27.29
N THR A 12 0.52 28.21 -28.03
CA THR A 12 0.49 29.66 -28.33
C THR A 12 -0.56 30.34 -27.46
N GLN A 13 -0.13 30.88 -26.32
CA GLN A 13 -0.93 31.85 -25.57
C GLN A 13 -0.73 33.26 -26.13
N GLY A 14 -1.80 34.06 -26.15
CA GLY A 14 -1.71 35.52 -26.17
C GLY A 14 -1.95 36.19 -27.53
N ALA A 15 -3.21 36.55 -27.79
CA ALA A 15 -3.55 37.77 -28.52
C ALA A 15 -4.98 38.20 -28.14
N ALA A 16 -5.09 39.24 -27.31
CA ALA A 16 -6.38 39.88 -27.03
C ALA A 16 -6.66 40.99 -28.05
N SER A 17 -7.88 41.02 -28.64
CA SER A 17 -8.46 42.21 -29.28
C SER A 17 -9.97 42.06 -29.52
N LYS A 18 -10.76 43.01 -29.01
CA LYS A 18 -12.12 43.40 -29.46
C LYS A 18 -11.97 44.38 -30.67
N PRO A 19 -13.01 44.83 -31.42
CA PRO A 19 -14.47 44.82 -31.19
C PRO A 19 -15.15 43.67 -32.00
N ALA A 20 -16.43 43.64 -32.45
CA ALA A 20 -17.57 44.58 -32.50
C ALA A 20 -18.93 43.81 -32.42
N PRO A 21 -20.12 44.46 -32.42
CA PRO A 21 -21.39 43.77 -32.17
C PRO A 21 -22.12 43.33 -33.45
N THR A 22 -22.69 42.13 -33.44
CA THR A 22 -23.64 41.66 -34.46
C THR A 22 -24.79 40.92 -33.79
N THR A 23 -26.02 41.36 -34.04
CA THR A 23 -27.25 40.73 -33.56
C THR A 23 -27.55 39.43 -34.31
N ALA A 24 -27.91 38.37 -33.59
CA ALA A 24 -28.40 37.11 -34.14
C ALA A 24 -29.65 36.64 -33.36
N PRO A 25 -30.64 35.99 -34.02
CA PRO A 25 -31.91 35.59 -33.39
C PRO A 25 -31.75 34.34 -32.50
N PRO A 26 -32.73 34.07 -31.60
CA PRO A 26 -32.67 32.92 -30.71
C PRO A 26 -33.04 31.61 -31.44
N SER A 27 -32.06 30.73 -31.64
CA SER A 27 -32.30 29.33 -31.99
C SER A 27 -32.15 28.44 -30.77
N THR A 28 -33.26 27.92 -30.24
CA THR A 28 -33.28 26.91 -29.19
C THR A 28 -32.80 25.56 -29.72
N GLY A 29 -31.47 25.34 -29.69
CA GLY A 29 -30.89 24.02 -29.89
C GLY A 29 -31.15 23.10 -28.68
N PRO A 30 -31.31 21.78 -28.88
CA PRO A 30 -31.48 20.85 -27.77
C PRO A 30 -30.23 20.84 -26.87
N SER A 31 -30.45 20.82 -25.57
CA SER A 31 -29.37 20.76 -24.57
C SER A 31 -28.49 19.54 -24.83
N PRO A 32 -27.14 19.67 -24.85
CA PRO A 32 -26.27 18.52 -25.01
C PRO A 32 -26.41 17.63 -23.78
N SER A 33 -27.00 16.43 -23.96
CA SER A 33 -26.99 15.39 -22.94
C SER A 33 -25.57 15.18 -22.45
N ALA A 34 -25.34 15.38 -21.15
CA ALA A 34 -24.04 15.11 -20.55
C ALA A 34 -23.67 13.65 -20.81
N ALA A 35 -22.67 13.44 -21.67
CA ALA A 35 -22.09 12.13 -21.86
C ALA A 35 -21.48 11.71 -20.52
N THR A 36 -22.08 10.73 -19.85
CA THR A 36 -21.53 10.14 -18.64
C THR A 36 -20.13 9.63 -18.97
N ALA A 37 -19.11 10.33 -18.48
CA ALA A 37 -17.74 9.87 -18.61
C ALA A 37 -17.65 8.47 -17.99
N PRO A 38 -16.93 7.52 -18.63
CA PRO A 38 -16.70 6.22 -18.01
C PRO A 38 -16.06 6.45 -16.63
N PRO A 39 -16.44 5.67 -15.60
CA PRO A 39 -15.90 5.86 -14.26
C PRO A 39 -14.38 5.77 -14.33
N ALA A 40 -13.71 6.82 -13.83
CA ALA A 40 -12.27 6.81 -13.74
C ALA A 40 -11.81 5.61 -12.90
N PRO A 41 -10.71 4.92 -13.26
CA PRO A 41 -10.18 3.84 -12.44
C PRO A 41 -9.92 4.38 -11.04
N ALA A 42 -10.45 3.70 -10.02
CA ALA A 42 -10.28 4.10 -8.64
C ALA A 42 -8.79 4.15 -8.30
N ALA A 43 -8.32 5.26 -7.72
CA ALA A 43 -6.92 5.41 -7.36
C ALA A 43 -6.52 4.35 -6.32
N THR A 44 -5.62 3.43 -6.71
CA THR A 44 -5.11 2.39 -5.81
C THR A 44 -4.33 3.04 -4.66
N SER A 45 -4.76 2.78 -3.42
CA SER A 45 -4.07 3.30 -2.24
C SER A 45 -2.69 2.67 -2.08
N ALA A 46 -1.74 3.38 -1.46
CA ALA A 46 -0.41 2.83 -1.15
C ALA A 46 -0.52 1.54 -0.31
N PHE A 47 -1.47 1.49 0.64
CA PHE A 47 -1.83 0.27 1.36
C PHE A 47 -2.06 -0.92 0.40
N CYS A 48 -2.83 -0.74 -0.67
CA CYS A 48 -3.14 -1.82 -1.61
C CYS A 48 -2.01 -2.17 -2.59
N LEU A 49 -1.09 -1.23 -2.85
CA LEU A 49 0.13 -1.52 -3.62
C LEU A 49 1.11 -2.38 -2.81
N ASP A 50 1.25 -2.10 -1.52
CA ASP A 50 2.24 -2.73 -0.64
C ASP A 50 1.70 -3.97 0.12
N LEU A 51 0.38 -4.18 0.16
CA LEU A 51 -0.27 -5.23 0.97
C LEU A 51 0.33 -6.62 0.76
N THR A 52 0.42 -7.08 -0.49
CA THR A 52 0.94 -8.43 -0.81
C THR A 52 2.41 -8.58 -0.36
N THR A 53 3.22 -7.54 -0.57
CA THR A 53 4.62 -7.50 -0.14
C THR A 53 4.74 -7.59 1.38
N PHE A 54 3.87 -6.88 2.11
CA PHE A 54 3.82 -6.93 3.56
C PHE A 54 3.32 -8.29 4.08
N GLN A 55 2.24 -8.84 3.53
CA GLN A 55 1.71 -10.17 3.90
C GLN A 55 2.79 -11.26 3.76
N ILE A 56 3.42 -11.35 2.58
CA ILE A 56 4.49 -12.32 2.30
C ILE A 56 5.69 -12.09 3.22
N GLY A 57 6.13 -10.83 3.38
CA GLY A 57 7.23 -10.47 4.28
C GLY A 57 6.98 -10.89 5.73
N VAL A 58 5.79 -10.61 6.26
CA VAL A 58 5.37 -11.01 7.60
C VAL A 58 5.31 -12.54 7.75
N LEU A 59 4.75 -13.25 6.78
CA LEU A 59 4.64 -14.71 6.80
C LEU A 59 6.02 -15.38 6.84
N VAL A 60 6.89 -15.02 5.89
CA VAL A 60 8.26 -15.56 5.79
C VAL A 60 9.03 -15.25 7.06
N TRP A 61 9.07 -13.98 7.48
CA TRP A 61 9.83 -13.57 8.66
C TRP A 61 9.37 -14.25 9.96
N ARG A 62 8.06 -14.45 10.16
CA ARG A 62 7.55 -15.20 11.32
C ARG A 62 8.07 -16.64 11.33
N ASN A 63 8.04 -17.30 10.17
CA ASN A 63 8.54 -18.67 10.02
C ASN A 63 10.05 -18.75 10.25
N ASP A 64 10.84 -17.84 9.65
CA ASP A 64 12.28 -17.73 9.92
C ASP A 64 12.53 -17.60 11.43
N VAL A 65 11.86 -16.65 12.11
CA VAL A 65 12.00 -16.46 13.56
C VAL A 65 11.68 -17.74 14.34
N LEU A 66 10.67 -18.51 13.94
CA LEU A 66 10.31 -19.76 14.61
C LEU A 66 11.36 -20.87 14.40
N GLU A 67 11.91 -20.99 13.19
CA GLU A 67 12.96 -21.97 12.87
C GLU A 67 14.29 -21.63 13.55
N GLU A 68 14.73 -20.39 13.39
CA GLU A 68 16.00 -19.87 13.90
C GLU A 68 16.04 -19.92 15.44
N VAL A 69 14.93 -19.60 16.11
CA VAL A 69 14.85 -19.66 17.57
C VAL A 69 14.77 -21.12 18.09
N LYS A 70 14.28 -22.09 17.29
CA LYS A 70 14.37 -23.53 17.64
C LYS A 70 15.77 -24.09 17.44
N GLN A 71 16.48 -23.65 16.40
CA GLN A 71 17.82 -24.14 16.05
C GLN A 71 18.94 -23.50 16.90
N GLY A 72 18.67 -22.37 17.57
CA GLY A 72 19.69 -21.63 18.35
C GLY A 72 20.52 -20.69 17.48
N SER A 73 19.85 -19.98 16.57
CA SER A 73 20.42 -19.32 15.39
C SER A 73 21.58 -18.34 15.58
N PRO A 74 22.51 -18.28 14.61
CA PRO A 74 23.49 -17.22 14.46
C PRO A 74 22.97 -15.92 13.77
N ASP A 75 21.93 -15.95 12.92
CA ASP A 75 21.49 -14.78 12.12
C ASP A 75 20.42 -13.89 12.79
N LEU A 76 20.62 -13.60 14.07
CA LEU A 76 19.75 -12.63 14.78
C LEU A 76 19.78 -11.24 14.13
N LYS A 77 20.86 -10.87 13.44
CA LYS A 77 21.00 -9.58 12.76
C LYS A 77 20.19 -9.50 11.47
N GLY A 78 20.25 -10.52 10.61
CA GLY A 78 19.43 -10.55 9.40
C GLY A 78 17.95 -10.60 9.73
N LEU A 79 17.54 -11.37 10.75
CA LEU A 79 16.16 -11.33 11.25
C LEU A 79 15.73 -9.94 11.74
N GLN A 80 16.58 -9.21 12.49
CA GLN A 80 16.30 -7.83 12.88
C GLN A 80 16.16 -6.91 11.67
N GLN A 81 17.05 -7.03 10.68
CA GLN A 81 17.03 -6.19 9.48
C GLN A 81 15.79 -6.47 8.60
N ARG A 82 15.39 -7.75 8.46
CA ARG A 82 14.12 -8.14 7.80
C ARG A 82 12.91 -7.54 8.54
N ALA A 83 12.89 -7.54 9.88
CA ALA A 83 11.83 -6.91 10.65
C ALA A 83 11.75 -5.38 10.45
N VAL A 84 12.90 -4.69 10.37
CA VAL A 84 12.95 -3.24 10.11
C VAL A 84 12.37 -2.90 8.73
N MET A 85 12.67 -3.71 7.71
CA MET A 85 12.11 -3.54 6.37
C MET A 85 10.57 -3.74 6.35
N ILE A 86 10.09 -4.78 7.03
CA ILE A 86 8.65 -5.07 7.16
C ILE A 86 7.95 -3.92 7.92
N GLU A 87 8.53 -3.43 9.01
CA GLU A 87 8.00 -2.29 9.75
C GLU A 87 7.91 -1.02 8.90
N TYR A 88 8.93 -0.73 8.10
CA TYR A 88 8.93 0.42 7.19
C TYR A 88 7.79 0.36 6.17
N ILE A 89 7.59 -0.80 5.53
CA ILE A 89 6.47 -1.03 4.60
C ILE A 89 5.13 -0.88 5.34
N GLY A 90 4.98 -1.54 6.49
CA GLY A 90 3.78 -1.45 7.33
C GLY A 90 3.48 -0.03 7.81
N GLU A 91 4.50 0.82 7.99
CA GLU A 91 4.32 2.23 8.31
C GLU A 91 3.72 3.02 7.16
N LYS A 92 4.27 2.87 5.95
CA LYS A 92 3.74 3.53 4.75
C LYS A 92 2.33 3.06 4.42
N MET A 93 2.06 1.76 4.57
CA MET A 93 0.69 1.22 4.49
C MET A 93 -0.25 1.84 5.54
N GLN A 94 0.21 2.03 6.78
CA GLN A 94 -0.62 2.52 7.89
C GLN A 94 -1.18 3.93 7.66
N GLU A 95 -0.46 4.78 6.92
CA GLU A 95 -0.87 6.14 6.54
C GLU A 95 -2.13 6.14 5.63
N SER A 96 -2.35 5.08 4.85
CA SER A 96 -3.46 4.94 3.91
C SER A 96 -4.34 3.69 4.15
N ALA A 97 -4.20 3.07 5.33
CA ALA A 97 -4.88 1.83 5.67
C ALA A 97 -6.40 2.03 5.82
N PRO A 98 -7.23 1.20 5.16
CA PRO A 98 -8.68 1.20 5.35
C PRO A 98 -9.08 1.02 6.83
N ALA A 99 -10.15 1.70 7.25
CA ALA A 99 -10.51 1.83 8.67
C ALA A 99 -10.87 0.49 9.36
N ASP A 100 -11.33 -0.49 8.59
CA ASP A 100 -11.69 -1.85 9.00
C ASP A 100 -10.46 -2.73 9.31
N ILE A 101 -9.30 -2.45 8.71
CA ILE A 101 -8.04 -3.20 8.90
C ILE A 101 -6.93 -2.40 9.61
N ALA A 102 -7.03 -1.07 9.68
CA ALA A 102 -6.01 -0.19 10.23
C ALA A 102 -5.60 -0.50 11.68
N LYS A 103 -6.49 -1.06 12.50
CA LYS A 103 -6.20 -1.47 13.89
C LYS A 103 -5.40 -2.78 13.95
N GLN A 104 -5.69 -3.71 13.05
CA GLN A 104 -5.06 -5.03 12.95
C GLN A 104 -3.65 -4.89 12.36
N LEU A 105 -3.47 -4.08 11.31
CA LEU A 105 -2.15 -3.71 10.80
C LEU A 105 -1.27 -3.12 11.92
N ARG A 106 -1.79 -2.15 12.69
CA ARG A 106 -1.08 -1.56 13.83
C ARG A 106 -0.69 -2.59 14.90
N ALA A 107 -1.54 -3.58 15.14
CA ALA A 107 -1.28 -4.64 16.10
C ALA A 107 -0.19 -5.59 15.62
N VAL A 108 -0.28 -6.07 14.36
CA VAL A 108 0.73 -6.89 13.68
C VAL A 108 2.10 -6.22 13.73
N ARG A 109 2.17 -4.93 13.39
CA ARG A 109 3.40 -4.14 13.47
C ARG A 109 4.01 -4.10 14.88
N LYS A 110 3.20 -3.75 15.89
CA LYS A 110 3.65 -3.73 17.28
C LYS A 110 4.18 -5.09 17.75
N ALA A 111 3.60 -6.19 17.28
CA ALA A 111 4.07 -7.54 17.55
C ALA A 111 5.43 -7.85 16.90
N ILE A 112 5.61 -7.50 15.62
CA ILE A 112 6.87 -7.63 14.89
C ILE A 112 7.97 -6.82 15.57
N ALA A 113 7.73 -5.53 15.85
CA ALA A 113 8.67 -4.67 16.55
C ALA A 113 9.04 -5.19 17.96
N ALA A 114 8.08 -5.74 18.71
CA ALA A 114 8.34 -6.31 20.03
C ALA A 114 9.21 -7.58 19.97
N SER A 115 8.93 -8.48 19.04
CA SER A 115 9.71 -9.69 18.80
C SER A 115 11.10 -9.40 18.22
N ALA A 116 11.21 -8.46 17.27
CA ALA A 116 12.48 -8.01 16.72
C ALA A 116 13.40 -7.38 17.79
N LYS A 117 12.83 -6.59 18.70
CA LYS A 117 13.54 -6.08 19.89
C LYS A 117 13.96 -7.19 20.86
N ALA A 118 13.32 -8.35 20.81
CA ALA A 118 13.63 -9.53 21.63
C ALA A 118 14.74 -10.41 21.04
N LEU A 119 14.96 -10.40 19.72
CA LEU A 119 16.04 -11.12 19.04
C LEU A 119 17.41 -10.63 19.49
N LYS A 120 17.98 -11.23 20.54
CA LYS A 120 19.32 -10.94 21.06
C LYS A 120 19.98 -12.22 21.58
N PRO A 121 21.31 -12.33 21.58
CA PRO A 121 22.01 -13.45 22.19
C PRO A 121 21.56 -13.65 23.64
N GLY A 122 21.27 -14.91 24.04
CA GLY A 122 20.88 -15.27 25.39
C GLY A 122 19.47 -14.83 25.85
N ARG A 123 18.63 -14.24 24.97
CA ARG A 123 17.22 -13.97 25.30
C ARG A 123 16.39 -15.24 25.35
N ASN A 124 15.30 -15.21 26.12
CA ASN A 124 14.38 -16.33 26.18
C ASN A 124 13.61 -16.47 24.86
N VAL A 125 13.62 -17.67 24.28
CA VAL A 125 12.81 -18.10 23.12
C VAL A 125 11.37 -17.55 23.18
N ARG A 126 10.75 -17.66 24.35
CA ARG A 126 9.38 -17.23 24.60
C ARG A 126 9.19 -15.72 24.38
N ASP A 127 10.16 -14.89 24.75
CA ASP A 127 10.07 -13.43 24.57
C ASP A 127 10.04 -13.03 23.08
N VAL A 128 10.60 -13.88 22.21
CA VAL A 128 10.63 -13.68 20.76
C VAL A 128 9.35 -14.22 20.10
N ILE A 129 8.88 -15.40 20.53
CA ILE A 129 7.76 -16.12 19.92
C ILE A 129 6.40 -15.65 20.45
N GLU A 130 6.26 -15.34 21.75
CA GLU A 130 4.99 -14.95 22.37
C GLU A 130 4.35 -13.72 21.70
N PRO A 131 5.07 -12.64 21.34
CA PRO A 131 4.48 -11.52 20.60
C PRO A 131 3.89 -11.88 19.23
N LEU A 132 4.30 -13.00 18.61
CA LEU A 132 3.93 -13.38 17.23
C LEU A 132 2.87 -14.48 17.13
N TYR A 133 2.71 -15.30 18.17
CA TYR A 133 1.89 -16.52 18.12
C TYR A 133 0.90 -16.68 19.29
N ASN A 134 0.77 -15.68 20.19
CA ASN A 134 -0.20 -15.75 21.27
C ASN A 134 -1.65 -15.56 20.77
N LYS A 135 -2.62 -16.18 21.45
CA LYS A 135 -4.05 -16.17 21.08
C LYS A 135 -4.69 -14.77 20.98
N ARG A 136 -4.09 -13.72 21.55
CA ARG A 136 -4.61 -12.34 21.48
C ARG A 136 -4.15 -11.60 20.22
N ILE A 137 -3.04 -12.01 19.60
CA ILE A 137 -2.49 -11.38 18.39
C ILE A 137 -2.80 -12.16 17.12
N THR A 138 -2.93 -13.50 17.18
CA THR A 138 -3.21 -14.33 16.00
C THR A 138 -4.35 -13.79 15.14
N PRO A 139 -5.53 -13.37 15.67
CA PRO A 139 -6.61 -12.83 14.85
C PRO A 139 -6.26 -11.54 14.09
N ALA A 140 -5.26 -10.78 14.53
CA ALA A 140 -4.79 -9.61 13.80
C ALA A 140 -3.86 -9.98 12.63
N PHE A 141 -3.04 -11.03 12.79
CA PHE A 141 -2.28 -11.60 11.68
C PHE A 141 -3.23 -12.22 10.65
N ASP A 142 -4.17 -13.06 11.08
CA ASP A 142 -5.14 -13.73 10.20
C ASP A 142 -5.99 -12.71 9.41
N ALA A 143 -6.41 -11.62 10.06
CA ALA A 143 -7.17 -10.55 9.40
C ALA A 143 -6.35 -9.77 8.37
N VAL A 144 -5.05 -9.57 8.59
CA VAL A 144 -4.17 -8.89 7.62
C VAL A 144 -3.83 -9.83 6.46
N ASP A 145 -3.57 -11.11 6.72
CA ASP A 145 -3.27 -12.14 5.72
C ASP A 145 -4.48 -12.39 4.79
N ALA A 146 -5.68 -12.52 5.37
CA ALA A 146 -6.91 -12.74 4.62
C ALA A 146 -7.56 -11.46 4.03
N TYR A 147 -6.92 -10.28 4.15
CA TYR A 147 -7.52 -9.03 3.69
C TYR A 147 -7.62 -8.96 2.16
N GLN A 148 -8.86 -8.86 1.65
CA GLN A 148 -9.17 -8.77 0.21
C GLN A 148 -9.86 -7.46 -0.18
N GLY A 149 -9.90 -6.45 0.70
CA GLY A 149 -10.56 -5.15 0.44
C GLY A 149 -9.85 -4.24 -0.56
N CYS A 150 -8.86 -4.75 -1.30
CA CYS A 150 -8.14 -4.04 -2.35
C CYS A 150 -8.72 -4.39 -3.72
N PRO A 151 -8.94 -3.40 -4.62
CA PRO A 151 -9.41 -3.69 -5.96
C PRO A 151 -8.39 -4.55 -6.71
N ARG A 152 -8.87 -5.62 -7.36
CA ARG A 152 -8.01 -6.42 -8.25
C ARG A 152 -7.74 -5.62 -9.52
N ASN A 153 -6.48 -5.45 -9.87
CA ASN A 153 -6.10 -4.97 -11.20
C ASN A 153 -6.53 -6.03 -12.22
N SER A 154 -7.57 -5.71 -13.00
CA SER A 154 -8.11 -6.49 -14.12
C SER A 154 -7.38 -6.15 -15.42
#